data_AF-A0A0U5B1C9-F1
#
_entry.id   AF-A0A0U5B1C9-F1
#
_cell.length_a   1.000
_cell.length_b   1.000
_cell.length_c   1.000
_cell.angle_alpha   90.00
_cell.angle_beta   90.00
_cell.angle_gamma   90.00
#
_symmetry.space_group_name_H-M   'P 1'
#
loop_
_entity.id
_entity.type
_entity.pdbx_description
1 polymer ?
#
loop_
_entity_poly.entity_id
_entity_poly.type
_entity_poly.pdbx_seq_one_letter_code
_entity_poly.pdbx_strand_id
1 'polypeptide(L)'
;MKKKLIGGMMAVAMVFSGAGAVSAAGVNNMNSIDLNSIDLETALMQVQSQRAQLLDTQLKNKLEEVQKRNAQITQLNEQLKELRNNLSSTTDEKQREELQKQIEKVKSQIDSLSSTQQMDMLRLQSMSNKRNEAFDVMTNFIKKMQDSRSSIIGNMR
;
A
#
# COMPACT_ATOMS: atom_id res chain seq x y z
N MET A 1 11.99 14.39 -55.19
CA MET A 1 11.21 15.18 -56.18
C MET A 1 9.92 15.64 -55.53
N LYS A 2 9.61 16.94 -55.66
CA LYS A 2 8.43 17.63 -55.13
C LYS A 2 7.31 17.62 -56.20
N LYS A 3 6.09 17.14 -55.89
CA LYS A 3 4.81 17.44 -56.59
C LYS A 3 3.68 17.14 -55.58
N LYS A 4 3.05 18.12 -54.89
CA LYS A 4 2.00 19.07 -55.32
C LYS A 4 0.84 18.44 -56.11
N LEU A 5 -0.32 18.35 -55.43
CA LEU A 5 -1.70 18.22 -55.92
C LEU A 5 -2.53 18.84 -54.77
N ILE A 6 -3.16 20.01 -54.74
CA ILE A 6 -3.96 20.86 -55.67
C ILE A 6 -5.15 20.12 -56.29
N GLY A 7 -6.34 20.45 -55.77
CA GLY A 7 -7.65 20.15 -56.37
C GLY A 7 -8.59 19.55 -55.31
N GLY A 8 -9.64 20.21 -54.83
CA GLY A 8 -10.22 21.48 -55.23
C GLY A 8 -11.10 22.08 -54.12
N MET A 9 -11.28 23.39 -54.20
CA MET A 9 -12.19 24.17 -53.38
C MET A 9 -13.64 23.97 -53.83
N MET A 10 -14.54 24.30 -52.88
CA MET A 10 -15.81 25.00 -53.12
C MET A 10 -16.99 24.22 -53.72
N ALA A 11 -17.96 23.92 -52.85
CA ALA A 11 -19.37 24.15 -53.15
C ALA A 11 -20.06 24.75 -51.92
N VAL A 12 -20.39 26.03 -52.03
CA VAL A 12 -21.31 26.80 -51.18
C VAL A 12 -22.71 26.68 -51.80
N ALA A 13 -23.73 26.36 -51.00
CA ALA A 13 -25.14 26.74 -51.23
C ALA A 13 -25.95 26.45 -49.94
N MET A 14 -26.26 27.49 -49.16
CA MET A 14 -27.56 28.17 -49.06
C MET A 14 -28.60 27.50 -48.15
N VAL A 15 -28.71 28.09 -46.95
CA VAL A 15 -29.92 28.60 -46.29
C VAL A 15 -31.23 27.86 -46.59
N PHE A 16 -31.79 27.23 -45.55
CA PHE A 16 -33.23 27.28 -45.31
C PHE A 16 -33.49 27.84 -43.92
N SER A 17 -33.98 29.07 -43.93
CA SER A 17 -34.68 29.76 -42.86
C SER A 17 -35.92 28.97 -42.42
N GLY A 18 -35.94 28.57 -41.16
CA GLY A 18 -37.14 28.17 -40.43
C GLY A 18 -37.18 28.93 -39.11
N ALA A 19 -37.74 30.13 -39.14
CA ALA A 19 -38.10 30.87 -37.95
C ALA A 19 -39.24 30.13 -37.24
N GLY A 20 -38.93 29.51 -36.11
CA GLY A 20 -39.88 28.89 -35.20
C GLY A 20 -39.50 29.26 -33.77
N ALA A 21 -39.82 30.49 -33.37
CA ALA A 21 -39.91 30.82 -31.96
C ALA A 21 -41.20 30.21 -31.41
N VAL A 22 -41.08 29.25 -30.49
CA VAL A 22 -42.08 29.04 -29.44
C VAL A 22 -41.35 28.91 -28.10
N SER A 23 -41.80 29.75 -27.17
CA SER A 23 -41.23 30.00 -25.87
C SER A 23 -41.53 28.90 -24.85
N ALA A 24 -40.58 28.72 -23.94
CA ALA A 24 -40.74 28.51 -22.51
C ALA A 24 -41.83 27.55 -22.01
N ALA A 25 -41.40 26.35 -21.62
CA ALA A 25 -41.89 25.69 -20.41
C ALA A 25 -40.79 24.75 -19.91
N GLY A 26 -40.45 24.84 -18.63
CA GLY A 26 -39.28 24.23 -18.00
C GLY A 26 -39.03 22.78 -18.40
N VAL A 27 -37.89 22.53 -19.01
CA VAL A 27 -37.36 21.20 -19.25
C VAL A 27 -35.97 21.14 -18.63
N ASN A 28 -35.93 20.50 -17.46
CA ASN A 28 -34.89 19.57 -17.05
C ASN A 28 -33.51 20.15 -16.72
N ASN A 29 -33.43 21.09 -15.77
CA ASN A 29 -32.18 21.34 -15.04
C ASN A 29 -32.24 20.87 -13.57
N MET A 30 -33.11 19.91 -13.27
CA MET A 30 -33.06 19.11 -12.05
C MET A 30 -32.91 17.65 -12.47
N ASN A 31 -31.91 16.96 -11.91
CA ASN A 31 -31.58 15.55 -12.14
C ASN A 31 -30.58 15.20 -13.26
N SER A 32 -29.48 15.93 -13.39
CA SER A 32 -28.20 15.19 -13.39
C SER A 32 -27.81 14.99 -11.93
N ILE A 33 -28.59 14.14 -11.22
CA ILE A 33 -28.10 13.57 -9.97
C ILE A 33 -26.76 12.95 -10.33
N ASP A 34 -25.75 13.39 -9.61
CA ASP A 34 -24.36 13.01 -9.67
C ASP A 34 -24.20 11.51 -9.34
N LEU A 35 -24.74 10.64 -10.19
CA LEU A 35 -24.67 9.19 -10.07
C LEU A 35 -23.23 8.69 -10.32
N ASN A 36 -22.41 9.50 -11.00
CA ASN A 36 -21.00 9.22 -11.26
C ASN A 36 -20.12 9.43 -10.01
N SER A 37 -20.49 10.31 -9.06
CA SER A 37 -19.72 10.50 -7.82
C SER A 37 -19.96 9.39 -6.80
N ILE A 38 -21.17 8.82 -6.74
CA ILE A 38 -21.51 7.69 -5.85
C ILE A 38 -20.70 6.44 -6.23
N ASP A 39 -20.57 6.16 -7.53
CA ASP A 39 -19.75 5.04 -8.02
C ASP A 39 -18.26 5.33 -7.84
N LEU A 40 -17.82 6.59 -8.02
CA LEU A 40 -16.42 6.98 -7.76
C LEU A 40 -16.05 6.87 -6.27
N GLU A 41 -16.94 7.24 -5.35
CA GLU A 41 -16.71 7.08 -3.91
C GLU A 41 -16.66 5.61 -3.50
N THR A 42 -17.53 4.78 -4.09
CA THR A 42 -17.52 3.32 -3.88
C THR A 42 -16.23 2.70 -4.43
N ALA A 43 -15.81 3.12 -5.63
CA ALA A 43 -14.55 2.71 -6.24
C ALA A 43 -13.34 3.17 -5.40
N LEU A 44 -13.35 4.40 -4.88
CA LEU A 44 -12.29 4.91 -4.02
C LEU A 44 -12.22 4.13 -2.71
N MET A 45 -13.37 3.83 -2.10
CA MET A 45 -13.45 3.01 -0.89
C MET A 45 -12.90 1.60 -1.15
N GLN A 46 -13.21 1.01 -2.30
CA GLN A 46 -12.65 -0.29 -2.70
C GLN A 46 -11.12 -0.22 -2.85
N VAL A 47 -10.59 0.84 -3.48
CA VAL A 47 -9.14 1.04 -3.62
C VAL A 47 -8.46 1.21 -2.26
N GLN A 48 -9.06 2.00 -1.36
CA GLN A 48 -8.50 2.19 -0.02
C GLN A 48 -8.60 0.92 0.84
N SER A 49 -9.69 0.16 0.70
CA SER A 49 -9.84 -1.16 1.33
C SER A 49 -8.76 -2.13 0.84
N GLN A 50 -8.50 -2.20 -0.46
CA GLN A 50 -7.41 -3.02 -1.02
C GLN A 50 -6.03 -2.60 -0.51
N ARG A 51 -5.76 -1.29 -0.41
CA ARG A 51 -4.51 -0.78 0.15
C ARG A 51 -4.33 -1.14 1.63
N ALA A 52 -5.39 -1.04 2.42
CA ALA A 52 -5.39 -1.45 3.82
C ALA A 52 -5.11 -2.96 3.95
N GLN A 53 -5.78 -3.80 3.15
CA GLN A 53 -5.54 -5.24 3.10
C GLN A 53 -4.11 -5.60 2.71
N LEU A 54 -3.53 -4.90 1.73
CA LEU A 54 -2.15 -5.10 1.32
C LEU A 54 -1.18 -4.72 2.45
N LEU A 55 -1.41 -3.58 3.10
CA LEU A 55 -0.59 -3.14 4.23
C LEU A 55 -0.66 -4.13 5.41
N ASP A 56 -1.84 -4.66 5.71
CA ASP A 56 -2.03 -5.69 6.74
C ASP A 56 -1.31 -6.99 6.37
N THR A 57 -1.35 -7.38 5.10
CA THR A 57 -0.61 -8.55 4.59
C THR A 57 0.90 -8.34 4.75
N GLN A 58 1.41 -7.16 4.38
CA GLN A 58 2.82 -6.84 4.56
C GLN A 58 3.21 -6.85 6.04
N LEU A 59 2.36 -6.30 6.93
CA LEU A 59 2.58 -6.31 8.38
C LEU A 59 2.66 -7.74 8.93
N LYS A 60 1.74 -8.61 8.53
CA LYS A 60 1.76 -10.04 8.91
C LYS A 60 3.04 -10.73 8.45
N ASN A 61 3.40 -10.58 7.18
CA ASN A 61 4.62 -11.18 6.64
C ASN A 61 5.87 -10.69 7.40
N LYS A 62 5.95 -9.39 7.71
CA LYS A 62 7.07 -8.84 8.47
C LYS A 62 7.11 -9.33 9.91
N LEU A 63 5.95 -9.52 10.55
CA LEU A 63 5.86 -10.11 11.88
C LEU A 63 6.38 -11.56 11.88
N GLU A 64 5.97 -12.37 10.91
CA GLU A 64 6.44 -13.75 10.74
C GLU A 64 7.95 -13.81 10.51
N GLU A 65 8.49 -12.94 9.65
CA GLU A 65 9.93 -12.82 9.42
C GLU A 65 10.69 -12.46 10.71
N VAL A 66 10.18 -11.52 11.50
CA VAL A 66 10.77 -11.15 12.80
C VAL A 66 10.70 -12.31 13.79
N GLN A 67 9.58 -13.03 13.86
CA GLN A 67 9.46 -14.22 14.72
C GLN A 67 10.45 -15.32 14.32
N LYS A 68 10.57 -15.61 13.03
CA LYS A 68 11.55 -16.57 12.51
C LYS A 68 12.97 -16.14 12.85
N ARG A 69 13.27 -14.85 12.73
CA ARG A 69 14.60 -14.31 13.04
C ARG A 69 14.90 -14.39 14.54
N ASN A 70 13.93 -14.14 15.41
CA ASN A 70 14.07 -14.34 16.85
C ASN A 70 14.39 -15.80 17.18
N ALA A 71 13.68 -16.75 16.58
CA ALA A 71 13.95 -18.18 16.76
C ALA A 71 15.37 -18.55 16.30
N GLN A 72 15.82 -18.03 15.16
CA GLN A 72 17.19 -18.23 14.66
C GLN A 72 18.25 -17.67 15.61
N ILE A 73 18.05 -16.47 16.15
CA ILE A 73 18.96 -15.87 17.12
C ILE A 73 19.01 -16.71 18.40
N THR A 74 17.88 -17.22 18.89
CA THR A 74 17.86 -18.14 20.04
C THR A 74 18.66 -19.42 19.76
N GLN A 75 18.47 -20.04 18.59
CA GLN A 75 19.22 -21.24 18.20
C GLN A 75 20.73 -20.97 18.13
N LEU A 76 21.14 -19.88 17.48
CA LEU A 76 22.55 -19.51 17.38
C LEU A 76 23.17 -19.18 18.75
N ASN A 77 22.41 -18.57 19.66
CA ASN A 77 22.88 -18.33 21.02
C ASN A 77 23.09 -19.62 21.81
N GLU A 78 22.24 -20.63 21.64
CA GLU A 78 22.46 -21.94 22.27
C GLU A 78 23.69 -22.65 21.66
N GLN A 79 23.83 -22.63 20.33
CA GLN A 79 25.03 -23.15 19.66
C GLN A 79 26.31 -22.45 20.14
N LEU A 80 26.28 -21.12 20.30
CA LEU A 80 27.40 -20.34 20.82
C LEU A 80 27.78 -20.78 22.25
N LYS A 81 26.78 -21.08 23.08
CA LYS A 81 26.97 -21.55 24.46
C LYS A 81 27.55 -22.97 24.48
N GLU A 82 27.06 -23.87 23.64
CA GLU A 82 27.62 -25.21 23.48
C GLU A 82 29.08 -25.16 23.01
N LEU A 83 29.38 -24.36 21.98
CA LEU A 83 30.75 -24.19 21.49
C LEU A 83 31.70 -23.64 22.56
N ARG A 84 31.23 -22.69 23.39
CA ARG A 84 32.01 -22.18 24.54
C ARG A 84 32.29 -23.24 25.59
N ASN A 85 31.32 -24.12 25.87
CA ASN A 85 31.50 -25.25 26.79
C ASN A 85 32.48 -26.31 26.22
N ASN A 86 32.41 -26.58 24.92
CA ASN A 86 33.35 -27.48 24.25
C ASN A 86 34.78 -26.89 24.23
N LEU A 87 34.89 -25.57 24.07
CA LEU A 87 36.19 -24.87 24.11
C LEU A 87 36.85 -24.93 25.50
N SER A 88 36.06 -24.88 26.58
CA SER A 88 36.59 -24.97 27.95
C SER A 88 36.96 -26.38 28.38
N SER A 89 36.33 -27.41 27.81
CA SER A 89 36.61 -28.82 28.08
C SER A 89 37.71 -29.43 27.20
N THR A 90 38.04 -28.78 26.07
CA THR A 90 39.08 -29.24 25.14
C THR A 90 40.48 -28.86 25.63
N THR A 91 41.39 -29.82 25.69
CA THR A 91 42.82 -29.62 26.02
C THR A 91 43.71 -29.50 24.77
N ASP A 92 43.26 -30.00 23.62
CA ASP A 92 44.01 -29.96 22.35
C ASP A 92 44.00 -28.56 21.71
N GLU A 93 45.16 -27.90 21.67
CA GLU A 93 45.30 -26.53 21.14
C GLU A 93 44.77 -26.34 19.71
N LYS A 94 44.97 -27.32 18.82
CA LYS A 94 44.44 -27.26 17.44
C LYS A 94 42.90 -27.25 17.40
N GLN A 95 42.26 -28.03 18.27
CA GLN A 95 40.80 -28.08 18.35
C GLN A 95 40.24 -26.80 18.99
N ARG A 96 40.97 -26.22 19.95
CA ARG A 96 40.61 -24.93 20.55
C ARG A 96 40.63 -23.80 19.54
N GLU A 97 41.65 -23.73 18.68
CA GLU A 97 41.73 -22.72 17.63
C GLU A 97 40.55 -22.83 16.64
N GLU A 98 40.18 -24.05 16.26
CA GLU A 98 39.04 -24.30 15.38
C GLU A 98 37.70 -23.92 16.05
N LEU A 99 37.52 -24.28 17.32
CA LEU A 99 36.33 -23.88 18.09
C LEU A 99 36.24 -22.36 18.25
N GLN A 100 37.36 -21.66 18.43
CA GLN A 100 37.38 -20.19 18.47
C GLN A 100 36.94 -19.58 17.13
N LYS A 101 37.41 -20.11 16.00
CA LYS A 101 36.96 -19.68 14.66
C LYS A 101 35.46 -19.89 14.47
N GLN A 102 34.93 -21.02 14.92
CA GLN A 102 33.49 -21.30 14.86
C GLN A 102 32.67 -20.36 15.75
N ILE A 103 33.14 -20.08 16.98
CA ILE A 103 32.50 -19.11 17.88
C ILE A 103 32.44 -17.72 17.23
N GLU A 104 33.54 -17.27 16.63
CA GLU A 104 33.57 -15.95 15.97
C GLU A 104 32.61 -15.89 14.77
N LYS A 105 32.54 -16.97 13.99
CA LYS A 105 31.58 -17.09 12.89
C LYS A 105 30.14 -17.02 13.37
N VAL A 106 29.78 -17.79 14.40
CA VAL A 106 28.42 -17.79 14.98
C VAL A 106 28.08 -16.41 15.57
N LYS A 107 29.02 -15.78 16.26
CA LYS A 107 28.86 -14.42 16.79
C LYS A 107 28.61 -13.40 15.68
N SER A 108 29.40 -13.43 14.62
CA SER A 108 29.19 -12.58 13.44
C SER A 108 27.80 -12.80 12.81
N GLN A 109 27.34 -14.05 12.72
CA GLN A 109 25.99 -14.36 12.25
C GLN A 109 24.91 -13.78 13.16
N ILE A 110 25.04 -13.91 14.49
CA ILE A 110 24.12 -13.32 15.48
C ILE A 110 24.07 -11.80 15.30
N ASP A 111 25.21 -11.13 15.18
CA ASP A 111 25.29 -9.68 15.04
C ASP A 111 24.59 -9.20 13.75
N SER A 112 24.80 -9.91 12.64
CA SER A 112 24.14 -9.60 11.36
C SER A 112 22.61 -9.74 11.42
N LEU A 113 22.12 -10.80 12.09
CA LEU A 113 20.69 -11.06 12.25
C LEU A 113 20.06 -10.07 13.22
N SER A 114 20.75 -9.73 14.31
CA SER A 114 20.34 -8.72 15.29
C SER A 114 20.19 -7.34 14.64
N SER A 115 21.16 -6.90 13.84
CA SER A 115 21.08 -5.65 13.09
C SER A 115 19.88 -5.62 12.13
N THR A 116 19.66 -6.72 11.40
CA THR A 116 18.51 -6.86 10.51
C THR A 116 17.19 -6.82 11.27
N GLN A 117 17.11 -7.47 12.43
CA GLN A 117 15.95 -7.44 13.31
C GLN A 117 15.63 -6.03 13.80
N GLN A 118 16.65 -5.24 14.18
CA GLN A 118 16.46 -3.84 14.59
C GLN A 118 15.84 -3.01 13.45
N MET A 119 16.33 -3.19 12.22
CA MET A 119 15.72 -2.52 11.05
C MET A 119 14.27 -2.95 10.83
N ASP A 120 13.96 -4.23 11.00
CA ASP A 120 12.60 -4.73 10.79
C ASP A 120 11.64 -4.26 11.89
N MET A 121 12.12 -4.05 13.11
CA MET A 121 11.32 -3.40 14.16
C MET A 121 10.97 -1.96 13.80
N LEU A 122 11.92 -1.19 13.25
CA LEU A 122 11.64 0.16 12.76
C LEU A 122 10.64 0.15 11.59
N ARG A 123 10.76 -0.81 10.67
CA ARG A 123 9.80 -0.99 9.56
C ARG A 123 8.42 -1.37 10.08
N LEU A 124 8.33 -2.30 11.02
CA LEU A 124 7.07 -2.70 11.65
C LEU A 124 6.39 -1.52 12.34
N GLN A 125 7.16 -0.71 13.08
CA GLN A 125 6.63 0.50 13.70
C GLN A 125 6.11 1.50 12.65
N SER A 126 6.88 1.74 11.59
CA SER A 126 6.45 2.61 10.48
C SER A 126 5.18 2.09 9.80
N MET A 127 5.11 0.79 9.53
CA MET A 127 3.94 0.17 8.89
C MET A 127 2.72 0.18 9.81
N SER A 128 2.91 -0.02 11.11
CA SER A 128 1.86 0.10 12.12
C SER A 128 1.29 1.53 12.15
N ASN A 129 2.17 2.53 12.11
CA ASN A 129 1.76 3.93 12.05
C ASN A 129 0.97 4.23 10.76
N LYS A 130 1.48 3.82 9.59
CA LYS A 130 0.77 3.96 8.30
C LYS A 130 -0.60 3.29 8.30
N ARG A 131 -0.72 2.15 9.00
CA ARG A 131 -1.98 1.42 9.14
C ARG A 131 -2.97 2.22 9.95
N ASN A 132 -2.55 2.77 11.09
CA ASN A 132 -3.41 3.60 11.94
C ASN A 132 -3.86 4.86 11.20
N GLU A 133 -2.95 5.55 10.50
CA GLU A 133 -3.30 6.71 9.65
C GLU A 133 -4.31 6.35 8.56
N ALA A 134 -4.11 5.21 7.87
CA ALA A 134 -5.05 4.74 6.86
C ALA A 134 -6.43 4.41 7.45
N PHE A 135 -6.48 3.84 8.66
CA PHE A 135 -7.74 3.59 9.38
C PHE A 135 -8.44 4.88 9.77
N ASP A 136 -7.71 5.90 10.23
CA ASP A 136 -8.29 7.20 10.58
C ASP A 136 -8.87 7.89 9.34
N VAL A 137 -8.12 7.90 8.23
CA VAL A 137 -8.59 8.44 6.94
C VAL A 137 -9.83 7.70 6.46
N MET A 138 -9.85 6.37 6.53
CA MET A 138 -10.99 5.56 6.12
C MET A 138 -12.21 5.79 7.00
N THR A 139 -12.02 5.92 8.32
CA THR A 139 -13.10 6.21 9.26
C THR A 139 -13.70 7.60 9.00
N ASN A 140 -12.85 8.61 8.77
CA ASN A 140 -13.30 9.96 8.43
C ASN A 140 -14.01 10.00 7.07
N PHE A 141 -13.54 9.23 6.10
CA PHE A 141 -14.18 9.10 4.80
C PHE A 141 -15.59 8.48 4.92
N ILE A 142 -15.73 7.37 5.66
CA ILE A 142 -17.02 6.72 5.90
C ILE A 142 -18.01 7.67 6.60
N LYS A 143 -17.55 8.44 7.60
CA LYS A 143 -18.39 9.44 8.26
C LYS A 143 -18.89 10.48 7.26
N LYS A 144 -18.00 11.04 6.44
CA LYS A 144 -18.36 12.01 5.40
C LYS A 144 -19.36 11.44 4.38
N MET A 145 -19.21 10.17 4.01
CA MET A 145 -20.17 9.44 3.15
C MET A 145 -21.55 9.32 3.80
N GLN A 146 -21.59 8.97 5.09
CA GLN A 146 -22.85 8.85 5.83
C GLN A 146 -23.55 10.21 5.94
N ASP A 147 -22.81 11.28 6.25
CA ASP A 147 -23.34 12.63 6.33
C ASP A 147 -23.85 13.13 4.97
N SER A 148 -23.11 12.84 3.89
CA SER A 148 -23.53 13.15 2.51
C SER A 148 -24.84 12.44 2.14
N ARG A 149 -24.94 11.14 2.41
CA ARG A 149 -26.17 10.36 2.21
C ARG A 149 -27.32 10.89 3.05
N SER A 150 -27.06 11.22 4.32
CA SER A 150 -28.06 11.78 5.22
C SER A 150 -28.55 13.15 4.74
N SER A 151 -27.68 13.99 4.18
CA SER A 151 -28.04 15.29 3.62
C SER A 151 -28.85 15.15 2.33
N ILE A 152 -28.51 14.20 1.45
CA ILE A 152 -29.28 13.91 0.23
C ILE A 152 -30.68 13.41 0.60
N ILE A 153 -30.79 12.44 1.53
CA ILE A 153 -32.09 11.94 2.00
C ILE A 153 -32.86 13.04 2.74
N GLY A 154 -32.17 13.86 3.53
CA GLY A 154 -32.75 14.98 4.25
C GLY A 154 -33.33 16.05 3.34
N ASN A 155 -32.67 16.37 2.22
CA ASN A 155 -33.16 17.34 1.23
C ASN A 155 -34.27 16.77 0.32
N MET A 156 -34.47 15.44 0.31
CA MET A 156 -35.55 14.77 -0.43
C MET A 156 -36.84 14.59 0.40
N ARG A 157 -36.84 14.94 1.69
CA ARG A 157 -38.02 14.91 2.58
C ARG A 157 -38.60 16.31 2.75
#